data_AF-A0A343W0B4-F1
#
_entry.id   AF-A0A343W0B4-F1
#
_cell.length_a   1.000
_cell.length_b   1.000
_cell.length_c   1.000
_cell.angle_alpha   90.00
_cell.angle_beta   90.00
_cell.angle_gamma   90.00
#
_symmetry.space_group_name_H-M   'P 1'
#
loop_
_entity.id
_entity.type
_entity.pdbx_description
1 polymer ?
#
loop_
_entity_poly.entity_id
_entity_poly.type
_entity_poly.pdbx_seq_one_letter_code
_entity_poly.pdbx_strand_id
1 'polypeptide(L)'
;RDLFYALWVPDLFMKRVKENKDWTLMCPNECPGLSESWGEKFEKLYIQYEKDGAGKRTVPAQDLWFAILQSQIETGTPYMLYKDACNAKSNQQNLGTIKCSNLCCEIIEYTSPGEVAVCNLASIALCKFVDIENRKFDFKKLYDITRIITRNLDKIIERNYYPVKEARVSNFKHRPIGTG
;
A
#
# COMPACT_ATOMS: atom_id res chain seq x y z
N ARG A 1 -9.33 6.00 21.34
CA ARG A 1 -8.96 6.58 20.01
C ARG A 1 -7.79 5.75 19.50
N ASP A 2 -7.98 4.42 19.42
CA ASP A 2 -6.87 3.46 19.49
C ASP A 2 -6.54 2.85 18.12
N LEU A 3 -7.18 3.38 17.07
CA LEU A 3 -6.98 2.98 15.68
C LEU A 3 -6.14 4.04 14.96
N PHE A 4 -5.37 3.57 13.98
CA PHE A 4 -4.67 4.41 13.01
C PHE A 4 -5.45 4.43 11.69
N TYR A 5 -5.49 5.59 11.03
CA TYR A 5 -6.27 5.78 9.81
C TYR A 5 -5.35 6.00 8.61
N ALA A 6 -5.71 5.41 7.47
CA ALA A 6 -5.00 5.54 6.21
C ALA A 6 -5.99 5.66 5.05
N LEU A 7 -5.58 6.36 3.99
CA LEU A 7 -6.33 6.47 2.74
C LEU A 7 -5.61 5.74 1.61
N TRP A 8 -6.37 4.90 0.91
CA TRP A 8 -5.95 4.20 -0.30
C TRP A 8 -6.50 4.93 -1.53
N VAL A 9 -5.73 5.92 -1.99
CA VAL A 9 -6.20 7.00 -2.87
C VAL A 9 -6.02 6.62 -4.34
N PRO A 10 -7.09 6.57 -5.16
CA PRO A 10 -6.97 6.40 -6.61
C PRO A 10 -6.49 7.70 -7.26
N ASP A 11 -5.77 7.59 -8.38
CA ASP A 11 -5.27 8.74 -9.15
C ASP A 11 -6.40 9.65 -9.61
N LEU A 12 -7.57 9.07 -9.93
CA LEU A 12 -8.76 9.82 -10.32
C LEU A 12 -9.17 10.86 -9.29
N PHE A 13 -9.08 10.54 -8.00
CA PHE A 13 -9.40 11.51 -6.94
C PHE A 13 -8.47 12.71 -7.02
N MET A 14 -7.16 12.47 -7.12
CA MET A 14 -6.16 13.54 -7.22
C MET A 14 -6.33 14.38 -8.49
N LYS A 15 -6.67 13.74 -9.63
CA LYS A 15 -7.01 14.45 -10.88
C LYS A 15 -8.19 15.39 -10.67
N ARG A 16 -9.27 14.93 -10.02
CA ARG A 16 -10.46 15.74 -9.77
C ARG A 16 -10.26 16.87 -8.77
N VAL A 17 -9.45 16.65 -7.72
CA VAL A 17 -9.04 17.72 -6.80
C VAL A 17 -8.31 18.84 -7.56
N LYS A 18 -7.34 18.47 -8.40
CA LYS A 18 -6.54 19.42 -9.19
C LYS A 18 -7.40 20.21 -10.19
N GLU A 19 -8.36 19.55 -10.83
CA GLU A 19 -9.23 20.13 -11.85
C GLU A 19 -10.47 20.83 -11.27
N ASN A 20 -10.61 20.89 -9.93
CA ASN A 20 -11.78 21.40 -9.23
C ASN A 20 -13.11 20.78 -9.73
N LYS A 21 -13.11 19.45 -9.88
CA LYS A 21 -14.27 18.66 -10.29
C LYS A 21 -14.98 18.04 -9.10
N ASP A 22 -16.17 17.51 -9.36
CA ASP A 22 -16.95 16.78 -8.37
C ASP A 22 -16.40 15.37 -8.10
N TRP A 23 -16.64 14.87 -6.90
CA TRP A 23 -16.37 13.50 -6.45
C TRP A 23 -17.66 12.87 -5.92
N THR A 24 -17.91 11.63 -6.31
CA THR A 24 -19.12 10.87 -5.96
C THR A 24 -18.79 9.79 -4.94
N LEU A 25 -19.44 9.89 -3.79
CA LEU A 25 -19.40 8.90 -2.72
C LEU A 25 -20.34 7.75 -3.08
N MET A 26 -19.83 6.53 -3.03
CA MET A 26 -20.53 5.32 -3.47
C MET A 26 -20.66 4.30 -2.33
N CYS A 27 -21.74 3.52 -2.37
CA CYS A 27 -21.93 2.37 -1.49
C CYS A 27 -21.29 1.13 -2.17
N PRO A 28 -20.37 0.39 -1.53
CA PRO A 28 -19.72 -0.77 -2.16
C PRO A 28 -20.69 -1.92 -2.48
N ASN A 29 -21.86 -1.97 -1.84
CA ASN A 29 -22.91 -2.94 -2.16
C ASN A 29 -23.65 -2.60 -3.48
N GLU A 30 -23.75 -1.31 -3.80
CA GLU A 30 -24.43 -0.83 -5.04
C GLU A 30 -23.43 -0.62 -6.18
N CYS A 31 -22.18 -0.28 -5.85
CA CYS A 31 -21.08 -0.09 -6.77
C CYS A 31 -19.94 -1.10 -6.50
N PRO A 32 -20.17 -2.41 -6.68
CA PRO A 32 -19.18 -3.45 -6.39
C PRO A 32 -17.96 -3.36 -7.33
N GLY A 33 -16.83 -3.92 -6.89
CA GLY A 33 -15.62 -4.06 -7.71
C GLY A 33 -14.68 -2.86 -7.74
N LEU A 34 -15.04 -1.73 -7.13
CA LEU A 34 -14.15 -0.56 -7.02
C LEU A 34 -12.89 -0.84 -6.19
N SER A 35 -12.98 -1.67 -5.14
CA SER A 35 -11.81 -2.13 -4.38
C SER A 35 -10.96 -3.16 -5.12
N GLU A 36 -11.55 -3.87 -6.09
CA GLU A 36 -10.92 -4.96 -6.85
C GLU A 36 -10.32 -4.49 -8.18
N SER A 37 -10.38 -3.20 -8.49
CA SER A 37 -9.86 -2.59 -9.71
C SER A 37 -8.94 -1.42 -9.38
N TRP A 38 -7.99 -1.10 -10.26
CA TRP A 38 -7.08 0.05 -10.13
C TRP A 38 -6.80 0.66 -11.52
N GLY A 39 -6.22 1.85 -11.54
CA GLY A 39 -5.86 2.59 -12.76
C GLY A 39 -7.05 2.78 -13.69
N GLU A 40 -6.85 2.58 -15.00
CA GLU A 40 -7.91 2.77 -16.00
C GLU A 40 -9.15 1.91 -15.76
N LYS A 41 -8.99 0.68 -15.23
CA LYS A 41 -10.13 -0.21 -14.94
C LYS A 41 -11.01 0.39 -13.85
N PHE A 42 -10.39 0.94 -12.80
CA PHE A 42 -11.10 1.66 -11.75
C PHE A 42 -11.79 2.91 -12.31
N GLU A 43 -11.08 3.72 -13.11
CA GLU A 43 -11.64 4.95 -13.68
C GLU A 43 -12.87 4.68 -14.54
N LYS A 44 -12.80 3.71 -15.44
CA LYS A 44 -13.92 3.33 -16.31
C LYS A 44 -15.12 2.86 -15.50
N LEU A 45 -14.90 1.98 -14.52
CA LEU A 45 -15.96 1.44 -13.67
C LEU A 45 -16.62 2.53 -12.80
N TYR A 46 -15.81 3.37 -12.18
CA TYR A 46 -16.28 4.46 -11.34
C TYR A 46 -17.10 5.48 -12.14
N ILE A 47 -16.61 5.91 -13.31
CA ILE A 47 -17.34 6.84 -14.19
C ILE A 47 -18.64 6.20 -14.73
N GLN A 48 -18.64 4.88 -14.97
CA GLN A 48 -19.85 4.17 -15.37
C GLN A 48 -20.92 4.25 -14.28
N TYR A 49 -20.57 3.98 -13.02
CA TYR A 49 -21.52 4.12 -11.90
C TYR A 49 -22.03 5.54 -11.71
N GLU A 50 -21.22 6.56 -12.00
CA GLU A 50 -21.71 7.95 -11.99
C GLU A 50 -22.76 8.19 -13.09
N LYS A 51 -22.53 7.68 -14.31
CA LYS A 51 -23.49 7.79 -15.43
C LYS A 51 -24.79 7.05 -15.16
N ASP A 52 -24.71 5.92 -14.48
CA ASP A 52 -25.86 5.08 -14.12
C ASP A 52 -26.64 5.65 -12.93
N GLY A 53 -26.17 6.75 -12.32
CA GLY A 53 -26.83 7.36 -11.17
C GLY A 53 -26.73 6.53 -9.88
N ALA A 54 -25.79 5.58 -9.79
CA ALA A 54 -25.59 4.70 -8.64
C ALA A 54 -24.85 5.38 -7.46
N GLY A 55 -24.45 6.65 -7.62
CA GLY A 55 -23.82 7.43 -6.56
C GLY A 55 -24.77 7.78 -5.41
N LYS A 56 -24.27 7.78 -4.17
CA LYS A 56 -25.05 8.18 -2.99
C LYS A 56 -25.08 9.69 -2.78
N ARG A 57 -23.94 10.33 -3.00
CA ARG A 57 -23.78 11.76 -2.79
C ARG A 57 -22.62 12.26 -3.64
N THR A 58 -22.81 13.38 -4.30
CA THR A 58 -21.74 14.07 -5.04
C THR A 58 -21.35 15.33 -4.27
N VAL A 59 -20.05 15.58 -4.14
CA VAL A 59 -19.46 16.73 -3.44
C VAL A 59 -18.32 17.29 -4.28
N PRO A 60 -17.94 18.56 -4.15
CA PRO A 60 -16.69 19.05 -4.73
C PRO A 60 -15.51 18.23 -4.22
N ALA A 61 -14.61 17.77 -5.11
CA ALA A 61 -13.46 16.97 -4.70
C ALA A 61 -12.54 17.74 -3.74
N GLN A 62 -12.45 19.06 -3.90
CA GLN A 62 -11.67 19.93 -3.02
C GLN A 62 -12.23 19.99 -1.59
N ASP A 63 -13.55 19.90 -1.40
CA ASP A 63 -14.14 19.87 -0.05
C ASP A 63 -13.68 18.64 0.73
N LEU A 64 -13.66 17.47 0.06
CA LEU A 64 -13.13 16.25 0.66
C LEU A 64 -11.62 16.35 0.91
N TRP A 65 -10.87 16.97 -0.01
CA TRP A 65 -9.45 17.23 0.16
C TRP A 65 -9.17 18.13 1.37
N PHE A 66 -9.91 19.22 1.56
CA PHE A 66 -9.79 20.09 2.72
C PHE A 66 -10.11 19.35 4.02
N ALA A 67 -11.10 18.46 4.03
CA ALA A 67 -11.39 17.62 5.19
C ALA A 67 -10.23 16.68 5.54
N ILE A 68 -9.56 16.10 4.54
CA ILE A 68 -8.34 15.27 4.74
C ILE A 68 -7.23 16.11 5.36
N LEU A 69 -6.96 17.29 4.79
CA LEU A 69 -5.93 18.20 5.31
C LEU A 69 -6.22 18.65 6.74
N GLN A 70 -7.47 18.99 7.05
CA GLN A 70 -7.88 19.40 8.39
C GLN A 70 -7.61 18.27 9.40
N SER A 71 -7.99 17.03 9.08
CA SER A 71 -7.67 15.86 9.91
C SER A 71 -6.17 15.68 10.12
N GLN A 72 -5.36 15.87 9.08
CA GLN A 72 -3.89 15.77 9.16
C GLN A 72 -3.28 16.87 10.02
N ILE A 73 -3.80 18.09 9.95
CA ILE A 73 -3.38 19.21 10.80
C ILE A 73 -3.69 18.90 12.27
N GLU A 74 -4.88 18.38 12.56
CA GLU A 74 -5.33 18.12 13.93
C GLU A 74 -4.69 16.89 14.57
N THR A 75 -4.40 15.85 13.78
CA THR A 75 -4.06 14.52 14.31
C THR A 75 -2.78 13.91 13.73
N GLY A 76 -2.22 14.49 12.67
CA GLY A 76 -1.16 13.87 11.88
C GLY A 76 -1.62 12.71 10.98
N THR A 77 -2.92 12.41 10.94
CA THR A 77 -3.51 11.29 10.18
C THR A 77 -4.72 11.78 9.36
N PRO A 78 -5.13 11.09 8.27
CA PRO A 78 -4.71 9.75 7.83
C PRO A 78 -3.38 9.72 7.09
N TYR A 79 -2.74 8.54 7.08
CA TYR A 79 -1.67 8.22 6.13
C TYR A 79 -2.18 8.30 4.69
N MET A 80 -1.30 8.63 3.76
CA MET A 80 -1.63 8.79 2.34
C MET A 80 -0.89 7.76 1.51
N LEU A 81 -1.63 6.90 0.82
CA LEU A 81 -1.07 5.91 -0.08
C LEU A 81 -1.77 5.97 -1.43
N TYR A 82 -0.99 5.99 -2.51
CA TYR A 82 -1.52 6.11 -3.87
C TYR A 82 -1.73 4.72 -4.47
N LYS A 83 -3.00 4.27 -4.41
CA LYS A 83 -3.46 2.93 -4.82
C LYS A 83 -2.92 2.50 -6.18
N ASP A 84 -3.04 3.38 -7.17
CA ASP A 84 -2.70 3.05 -8.55
C ASP A 84 -1.18 2.92 -8.72
N ALA A 85 -0.41 3.80 -8.06
CA ALA A 85 1.04 3.70 -8.03
C ALA A 85 1.53 2.42 -7.33
N CYS A 86 0.91 2.05 -6.21
CA CYS A 86 1.20 0.82 -5.48
C CYS A 86 0.91 -0.43 -6.32
N ASN A 87 -0.24 -0.46 -7.00
CA ASN A 87 -0.62 -1.61 -7.83
C ASN A 87 0.21 -1.70 -9.12
N ALA A 88 0.42 -0.58 -9.83
CA ALA A 88 1.14 -0.56 -11.11
C ALA A 88 2.60 -1.02 -11.01
N LYS A 89 3.24 -0.75 -9.87
CA LYS A 89 4.67 -1.01 -9.64
C LYS A 89 4.93 -2.22 -8.75
N SER A 90 3.89 -2.97 -8.37
CA SER A 90 4.07 -4.18 -7.58
C SER A 90 4.45 -5.37 -8.46
N ASN A 91 5.44 -6.14 -8.02
CA ASN A 91 5.75 -7.44 -8.59
C ASN A 91 4.67 -8.50 -8.27
N GLN A 92 3.72 -8.18 -7.37
CA GLN A 92 2.56 -9.02 -7.04
C GLN A 92 1.29 -8.62 -7.79
N GLN A 93 1.35 -7.68 -8.76
CA GLN A 93 0.17 -7.25 -9.53
C GLN A 93 -0.52 -8.41 -10.29
N ASN A 94 0.22 -9.49 -10.55
CA ASN A 94 -0.29 -10.72 -11.17
C ASN A 94 -1.27 -11.50 -10.28
N LEU A 95 -1.31 -11.23 -8.97
CA LEU A 95 -2.20 -11.90 -8.01
C LEU A 95 -3.60 -11.27 -7.96
N GLY A 96 -3.71 -10.01 -8.41
CA GLY A 96 -4.94 -9.21 -8.34
C GLY A 96 -4.66 -7.82 -7.76
N THR A 97 -5.73 -7.09 -7.47
CA THR A 97 -5.63 -5.73 -6.91
C THR A 97 -5.23 -5.78 -5.44
N ILE A 98 -4.15 -5.08 -5.10
CA ILE A 98 -3.70 -4.82 -3.73
C ILE A 98 -4.60 -3.75 -3.12
N LYS A 99 -5.16 -4.04 -1.95
CA LYS A 99 -6.27 -3.30 -1.35
C LYS A 99 -5.87 -2.37 -0.21
N CYS A 100 -4.68 -2.56 0.36
CA CYS A 100 -4.16 -1.76 1.46
C CYS A 100 -2.64 -1.93 1.58
N SER A 101 -2.07 -1.20 2.54
CA SER A 101 -0.72 -1.44 3.07
C SER A 101 -0.82 -1.98 4.50
N ASN A 102 0.31 -2.04 5.22
CA ASN A 102 0.39 -2.39 6.62
C ASN A 102 0.29 -1.13 7.53
N LEU A 103 0.51 -1.34 8.83
CA LEU A 103 0.48 -0.28 9.86
C LEU A 103 1.42 0.89 9.56
N CYS A 104 2.60 0.62 9.00
CA CYS A 104 3.67 1.61 8.83
C CYS A 104 3.83 2.10 7.37
N CYS A 105 2.92 1.70 6.48
CA CYS A 105 2.82 2.15 5.08
C CYS A 105 3.96 1.73 4.14
N GLU A 106 4.89 0.88 4.56
CA GLU A 106 6.04 0.44 3.76
C GLU A 106 5.77 -0.86 2.99
N ILE A 107 4.79 -1.67 3.42
CA ILE A 107 4.52 -2.97 2.82
C ILE A 107 3.31 -2.93 1.90
N ILE A 108 3.51 -3.37 0.66
CA ILE A 108 2.51 -3.40 -0.40
C ILE A 108 2.40 -4.83 -0.92
N GLU A 109 1.59 -5.63 -0.24
CA GLU A 109 1.40 -7.06 -0.51
C GLU A 109 -0.08 -7.38 -0.76
N TYR A 110 -0.33 -8.38 -1.59
CA TYR A 110 -1.66 -8.87 -1.91
C TYR A 110 -2.34 -9.51 -0.69
N THR A 111 -3.65 -9.27 -0.55
CA THR A 111 -4.51 -9.89 0.46
C THR A 111 -5.83 -10.34 -0.15
N SER A 112 -6.39 -11.41 0.41
CA SER A 112 -7.71 -11.96 0.03
C SER A 112 -8.35 -12.66 1.23
N PRO A 113 -9.62 -13.08 1.16
CA PRO A 113 -10.24 -13.86 2.24
C PRO A 113 -9.45 -15.11 2.67
N GLY A 114 -8.65 -15.69 1.77
CA GLY A 114 -7.80 -16.86 2.07
C GLY A 114 -6.32 -16.54 2.31
N GLU A 115 -5.90 -15.28 2.19
CA GLU A 115 -4.50 -14.88 2.26
C GLU A 115 -4.33 -13.61 3.10
N VAL A 116 -3.67 -13.75 4.25
CA VAL A 116 -3.24 -12.63 5.10
C VAL A 116 -1.75 -12.39 4.84
N ALA A 117 -1.39 -11.22 4.32
CA ALA A 117 0.01 -10.85 4.04
C ALA A 117 0.86 -10.81 5.32
N VAL A 118 2.16 -11.05 5.21
CA VAL A 118 3.10 -11.15 6.36
C VAL A 118 4.40 -10.43 6.07
N CYS A 119 4.74 -9.47 6.94
CA CYS A 119 5.95 -8.66 6.81
C CYS A 119 7.15 -9.33 7.50
N ASN A 120 8.07 -9.92 6.73
CA ASN A 120 9.33 -10.47 7.26
C ASN A 120 10.43 -9.41 7.15
N LEU A 121 10.77 -8.73 8.25
CA LEU A 121 11.55 -7.48 8.22
C LEU A 121 12.95 -7.59 8.83
N ALA A 122 13.91 -6.88 8.25
CA ALA A 122 15.22 -6.59 8.85
C ALA A 122 15.71 -5.20 8.41
N SER A 123 16.62 -4.60 9.18
CA SER A 123 17.23 -3.31 8.86
C SER A 123 18.75 -3.38 8.77
N ILE A 124 19.34 -2.53 7.94
CA ILE A 124 20.78 -2.39 7.74
C ILE A 124 21.26 -1.07 8.34
N ALA A 125 22.21 -1.15 9.28
CA ALA A 125 22.85 0.02 9.85
C ALA A 125 23.83 0.68 8.85
N LEU A 126 23.32 1.57 7.98
CA LEU A 126 24.09 2.20 6.89
C LEU A 126 25.37 2.91 7.35
N CYS A 127 25.42 3.40 8.58
CA CYS A 127 26.62 4.04 9.15
C CYS A 127 27.82 3.10 9.25
N LYS A 128 27.63 1.77 9.26
CA LYS A 128 28.71 0.76 9.32
C LYS A 128 29.46 0.56 7.99
N PHE A 129 29.00 1.21 6.93
CA PHE A 129 29.57 1.13 5.58
C PHE A 129 30.28 2.43 5.18
N VAL A 130 30.35 3.42 6.08
CA VAL A 130 31.10 4.65 5.84
C VAL A 130 32.53 4.49 6.33
N ASP A 131 33.47 4.60 5.41
CA ASP A 131 34.87 4.85 5.73
C ASP A 131 35.03 6.35 6.00
N ILE A 132 35.20 6.69 7.28
CA ILE A 132 35.28 8.08 7.75
C ILE A 132 36.57 8.74 7.29
N GLU A 133 37.69 8.01 7.28
CA GLU A 133 39.01 8.55 6.94
C GLU A 133 39.06 8.90 5.45
N ASN A 134 38.59 7.99 4.60
CA ASN A 134 38.61 8.18 3.15
C ASN A 134 37.35 8.87 2.61
N ARG A 135 36.36 9.16 3.46
CA ARG A 135 35.04 9.71 3.09
C ARG A 135 34.36 8.92 1.96
N LYS A 136 34.43 7.59 2.03
CA LYS A 136 33.87 6.68 1.02
C LYS A 136 32.78 5.80 1.62
N PHE A 137 31.83 5.42 0.79
CA PHE A 137 30.80 4.44 1.14
C PHE A 137 31.15 3.09 0.52
N ASP A 138 31.21 2.04 1.35
CA ASP A 138 31.53 0.68 0.93
C ASP A 138 30.27 -0.05 0.42
N PHE A 139 29.95 0.20 -0.85
CA PHE A 139 28.83 -0.46 -1.53
C PHE A 139 29.05 -1.97 -1.70
N LYS A 140 30.30 -2.44 -1.74
CA LYS A 140 30.60 -3.87 -1.92
C LYS A 140 30.24 -4.64 -0.64
N LYS A 141 30.65 -4.14 0.51
CA LYS A 141 30.27 -4.70 1.81
C LYS A 141 28.77 -4.59 2.06
N LEU A 142 28.12 -3.50 1.65
CA LEU A 142 26.65 -3.38 1.72
C LEU A 142 25.98 -4.51 0.94
N TYR A 143 26.37 -4.72 -0.32
CA TYR A 143 25.85 -5.82 -1.15
C TYR A 143 26.03 -7.19 -0.48
N ASP A 144 27.22 -7.48 0.07
CA ASP A 144 27.52 -8.76 0.68
C ASP A 144 26.65 -9.01 1.95
N ILE A 145 26.42 -7.97 2.77
CA ILE A 145 25.55 -8.03 3.95
C ILE A 145 24.06 -8.16 3.55
N THR A 146 23.59 -7.39 2.58
CA THR A 146 22.20 -7.49 2.08
C THR A 146 21.91 -8.92 1.62
N ARG A 147 22.83 -9.56 0.89
CA ARG A 147 22.68 -10.96 0.44
C ARG A 147 22.54 -11.96 1.61
N ILE A 148 23.21 -11.71 2.74
CA ILE A 148 23.08 -12.55 3.94
C ILE A 148 21.70 -12.34 4.58
N ILE A 149 21.27 -11.07 4.73
CA ILE A 149 19.95 -10.73 5.30
C ILE A 149 18.82 -11.34 4.48
N THR A 150 18.87 -11.23 3.15
CA THR A 150 17.88 -11.86 2.25
C THR A 150 17.73 -13.37 2.54
N ARG A 151 18.84 -14.09 2.72
CA ARG A 151 18.81 -15.53 3.03
C ARG A 151 18.31 -15.83 4.46
N ASN A 152 18.57 -14.94 5.40
CA ASN A 152 18.07 -15.08 6.76
C ASN A 152 16.56 -14.87 6.82
N LEU A 153 16.04 -13.84 6.14
CA LEU A 153 14.61 -13.56 6.04
C LEU A 153 13.86 -14.70 5.33
N ASP A 154 14.43 -15.26 4.27
CA ASP A 154 13.84 -16.42 3.60
C ASP A 154 13.74 -17.65 4.52
N LYS A 155 14.77 -17.92 5.33
CA LYS A 155 14.71 -18.98 6.37
C LYS A 155 13.69 -18.69 7.47
N ILE A 156 13.45 -17.42 7.80
CA ILE A 156 12.45 -17.03 8.81
C ILE A 156 11.05 -17.42 8.34
N ILE A 157 10.73 -17.30 7.05
CA ILE A 157 9.43 -17.72 6.50
C ILE A 157 9.12 -19.18 6.87
N GLU A 158 10.10 -20.06 6.83
CA GLU A 158 9.91 -21.48 7.15
C GLU A 158 9.84 -21.77 8.64
N ARG A 159 10.55 -20.98 9.45
CA ARG A 159 10.65 -21.21 10.90
C ARG A 159 9.62 -20.44 11.72
N ASN A 160 8.93 -19.47 11.13
CA ASN A 160 8.02 -18.61 11.84
C ASN A 160 6.81 -19.39 12.38
N TYR A 161 6.32 -18.97 13.54
CA TYR A 161 5.02 -19.40 14.04
C TYR A 161 3.94 -18.46 13.50
N TYR A 162 3.00 -19.01 12.73
CA TYR A 162 1.92 -18.22 12.13
C TYR A 162 0.67 -18.28 13.02
N PRO A 163 0.13 -17.13 13.44
CA PRO A 163 -1.02 -17.09 14.35
C PRO A 163 -2.33 -17.53 13.68
N VAL A 164 -2.42 -17.40 12.34
CA VAL A 164 -3.57 -17.81 11.53
C VAL A 164 -3.10 -18.57 10.28
N LYS A 165 -3.95 -19.44 9.73
CA LYS A 165 -3.57 -20.34 8.63
C LYS A 165 -3.33 -19.60 7.33
N GLU A 166 -4.15 -18.58 7.07
CA GLU A 166 -4.12 -17.70 5.90
C GLU A 166 -2.78 -16.94 5.80
N ALA A 167 -2.18 -16.60 6.94
CA ALA A 167 -0.87 -15.98 7.03
C ALA A 167 0.25 -16.94 6.58
N ARG A 168 0.17 -18.19 7.01
CA ARG A 168 1.10 -19.24 6.56
C ARG A 168 0.95 -19.49 5.06
N VAL A 169 -0.29 -19.57 4.57
CA VAL A 169 -0.58 -19.77 3.15
C VAL A 169 0.04 -18.66 2.30
N SER A 170 -0.23 -17.40 2.63
CA SER A 170 0.30 -16.25 1.88
C SER A 170 1.84 -16.24 1.87
N ASN A 171 2.47 -16.36 3.04
CA ASN A 171 3.93 -16.23 3.16
C ASN A 171 4.67 -17.39 2.47
N PHE A 172 4.14 -18.62 2.48
CA PHE A 172 4.75 -19.74 1.75
C PHE A 172 4.55 -19.65 0.23
N LYS A 173 3.42 -19.09 -0.23
CA LYS A 173 3.09 -19.00 -1.65
C LYS A 173 3.91 -17.92 -2.36
N HIS A 174 4.09 -16.76 -1.72
CA HIS A 174 4.68 -15.57 -2.36
C HIS A 174 6.05 -15.19 -1.82
N ARG A 175 6.41 -15.69 -0.63
CA ARG A 175 7.68 -15.47 0.08
C ARG A 175 8.20 -14.02 0.08
N PRO A 176 7.37 -13.01 0.40
CA PRO A 176 7.83 -11.63 0.44
C PRO A 176 8.76 -11.39 1.64
N ILE A 177 9.72 -10.47 1.48
CA ILE A 177 10.63 -10.03 2.53
C ILE A 177 10.82 -8.51 2.43
N GLY A 178 11.04 -7.84 3.56
CA GLY A 178 11.33 -6.41 3.64
C GLY A 178 12.70 -6.17 4.24
N THR A 179 13.59 -5.53 3.48
CA THR A 179 14.90 -5.07 3.99
C THR A 179 14.94 -3.55 3.91
N GLY A 180 15.17 -2.89 5.05
CA GLY A 180 15.28 -1.44 5.17
C GLY A 180 16.59 -0.97 5.77
#